data_AF-A0A6G2JS36-F1
#
_entry.id   AF-A0A6G2JS36-F1
#
_cell.length_a   1.000
_cell.length_b   1.000
_cell.length_c   1.000
_cell.angle_alpha   90.00
_cell.angle_beta   90.00
_cell.angle_gamma   90.00
#
_symmetry.space_group_name_H-M   'P 1'
#
loop_
_entity.id
_entity.type
_entity.pdbx_description
1 polymer ?
#
loop_
_entity_poly.entity_id
_entity_poly.type
_entity_poly.pdbx_seq_one_letter_code
_entity_poly.pdbx_strand_id
1 'polypeptide(L)'
;MFRVATHDDPAVLPRTHHDPAIVVAVTGAIRSQLGHAAPRRSLDHSRWRAESGTSFRVTMTLLSPYRVLDLTDDRGHLAGFILARLGAEVIAIEPPGGSPVRRLGPFDASGASLTHASYARGKRSVELDIATEDGADALRQLAAGADVLIESALPGHMASLGLGPDALAEINPALVVTSISSFGQTGPKAHWAATDL
;
A
#
# COMPACT_ATOMS: atom_id res chain seq x y z
N MET A 1 16.35 -1.18 25.11
CA MET A 1 17.70 -1.50 24.60
C MET A 1 17.51 -2.60 23.56
N PHE A 2 17.54 -2.25 22.28
CA PHE A 2 17.19 -3.16 21.18
C PHE A 2 18.42 -3.92 20.71
N ARG A 3 18.26 -5.21 20.43
CA ARG A 3 19.33 -6.05 19.87
C ARG A 3 18.96 -6.39 18.43
N VAL A 4 19.71 -5.83 17.48
CA VAL A 4 19.71 -6.24 16.09
C VAL A 4 20.53 -7.54 16.03
N ALA A 5 19.90 -8.66 15.69
CA ALA A 5 20.64 -9.89 15.41
C ALA A 5 21.14 -9.83 13.96
N THR A 6 22.45 -9.69 13.79
CA THR A 6 23.13 -9.86 12.49
C THR A 6 23.54 -11.31 12.28
N HIS A 7 23.81 -11.64 11.02
CA HIS A 7 23.98 -12.97 10.41
C HIS A 7 24.98 -13.96 11.05
N ASP A 8 25.70 -13.59 12.13
CA ASP A 8 26.85 -14.34 12.66
C ASP A 8 26.65 -14.92 14.07
N ASP A 9 25.42 -15.04 14.58
CA ASP A 9 25.15 -15.65 15.89
C ASP A 9 25.15 -17.20 15.79
N PRO A 10 26.06 -17.94 16.47
CA PRO A 10 26.32 -19.36 16.22
C PRO A 10 25.25 -20.36 16.73
N ALA A 11 24.04 -19.90 17.04
CA ALA A 11 22.96 -20.74 17.59
C ALA A 11 21.83 -21.10 16.59
N VAL A 12 21.97 -20.81 15.29
CA VAL A 12 20.91 -21.08 14.29
C VAL A 12 21.28 -22.27 13.38
N LEU A 13 20.53 -23.37 13.54
CA LEU A 13 20.54 -24.59 12.70
C LEU A 13 20.06 -24.30 11.24
N PRO A 14 20.33 -25.20 10.25
CA PRO A 14 20.69 -24.80 8.90
C PRO A 14 19.52 -24.39 7.99
N ARG A 15 19.90 -23.60 6.97
CA ARG A 15 19.11 -22.74 6.09
C ARG A 15 18.28 -23.49 5.05
N THR A 16 17.04 -23.04 4.83
CA THR A 16 16.40 -23.05 3.50
C THR A 16 16.22 -21.61 3.05
N HIS A 17 16.67 -21.31 1.83
CA HIS A 17 16.79 -19.98 1.24
C HIS A 17 15.47 -19.19 1.25
N HIS A 18 15.40 -18.14 2.08
CA HIS A 18 14.38 -17.09 2.02
C HIS A 18 14.96 -15.85 1.32
N ASP A 19 14.26 -15.35 0.31
CA ASP A 19 14.46 -14.02 -0.28
C ASP A 19 13.73 -12.97 0.61
N PRO A 20 14.24 -11.73 0.81
CA PRO A 20 13.79 -10.86 1.87
C PRO A 20 12.63 -9.98 1.40
N ALA A 21 11.39 -10.48 1.51
CA ALA A 21 10.27 -9.57 1.68
C ALA A 21 10.37 -8.96 3.09
N ILE A 22 10.61 -7.65 3.17
CA ILE A 22 10.53 -6.93 4.44
C ILE A 22 9.06 -6.94 4.88
N VAL A 23 8.68 -7.93 5.68
CA VAL A 23 7.40 -7.98 6.39
C VAL A 23 7.60 -7.20 7.68
N VAL A 24 7.03 -6.00 7.77
CA VAL A 24 6.96 -5.26 9.04
C VAL A 24 5.70 -5.71 9.76
N ALA A 25 5.85 -6.67 10.69
CA ALA A 25 4.79 -7.01 11.62
C ALA A 25 4.71 -5.90 12.68
N VAL A 26 3.58 -5.19 12.75
CA VAL A 26 3.36 -4.14 13.76
C VAL A 26 2.66 -4.76 14.96
N THR A 27 3.42 -5.05 16.02
CA THR A 27 2.87 -5.29 17.36
C THR A 27 3.28 -4.14 18.28
N GLY A 28 2.32 -3.38 18.78
CA GLY A 28 2.43 -2.52 19.96
C GLY A 28 3.43 -1.34 19.91
N ALA A 29 2.90 -0.12 20.09
CA ALA A 29 3.59 1.14 20.35
C ALA A 29 4.39 1.75 19.17
N ILE A 30 3.66 2.39 18.25
CA ILE A 30 4.23 3.32 17.27
C ILE A 30 4.57 4.64 17.99
N ARG A 31 5.78 4.73 18.54
CA ARG A 31 6.47 6.00 18.72
C ARG A 31 7.91 5.83 18.24
N SER A 32 8.27 6.65 17.26
CA SER A 32 9.64 7.10 16.94
C SER A 32 10.46 6.45 15.80
N GLN A 33 9.87 5.84 14.76
CA GLN A 33 10.67 5.48 13.56
C GLN A 33 10.09 5.87 12.19
N LEU A 34 8.96 6.58 12.14
CA LEU A 34 8.51 7.23 10.92
C LEU A 34 9.02 8.67 10.92
N GLY A 35 10.01 8.92 10.06
CA GLY A 35 10.62 10.22 9.85
C GLY A 35 9.58 11.31 9.56
N HIS A 36 9.90 12.51 10.00
CA HIS A 36 9.06 13.70 9.89
C HIS A 36 8.52 13.88 8.46
N ALA A 37 7.20 14.05 8.35
CA ALA A 37 6.57 14.55 7.13
C ALA A 37 7.26 15.86 6.73
N ALA A 38 7.87 15.88 5.54
CA ALA A 38 8.45 17.10 4.99
C ALA A 38 7.32 18.10 4.73
N PRO A 39 7.47 19.39 5.08
CA PRO A 39 6.44 20.38 4.88
C PRO A 39 6.14 20.57 3.38
N ARG A 40 4.85 20.69 3.05
CA ARG A 40 4.34 20.99 1.70
C ARG A 40 5.06 22.23 1.14
N ARG A 41 5.96 22.04 0.17
CA ARG A 41 6.54 23.14 -0.60
C ARG A 41 5.53 23.58 -1.65
N SER A 42 5.11 24.85 -1.60
CA SER A 42 4.42 25.49 -2.72
C SER A 42 5.33 25.46 -3.94
N LEU A 43 4.88 24.89 -5.04
CA LEU A 43 5.61 24.88 -6.30
C LEU A 43 5.40 26.22 -7.00
N ASP A 44 6.34 27.16 -6.79
CA ASP A 44 6.51 28.31 -7.68
C ASP A 44 7.18 27.82 -8.97
N HIS A 45 6.42 27.81 -10.06
CA HIS A 45 6.87 27.36 -11.38
C HIS A 45 7.62 28.44 -12.18
N SER A 46 7.95 29.60 -11.61
CA SER A 46 8.42 30.76 -12.37
C SER A 46 9.93 30.92 -12.58
N ARG A 47 10.78 29.93 -12.25
CA ARG A 47 12.24 30.10 -12.41
C ARG A 47 12.97 28.85 -12.91
N TRP A 48 13.02 28.70 -14.23
CA TRP A 48 14.02 27.87 -14.90
C TRP A 48 14.95 28.73 -15.75
N ARG A 49 16.08 29.15 -15.17
CA ARG A 49 17.28 29.54 -15.94
C ARG A 49 18.27 28.38 -15.85
N ALA A 50 18.66 27.85 -17.00
CA ALA A 50 19.69 26.84 -17.11
C ALA A 50 21.06 27.52 -17.15
N GLU A 51 21.94 27.17 -16.21
CA GLU A 51 23.39 27.35 -16.36
C GLU A 51 24.10 26.02 -16.05
N SER A 52 25.15 25.80 -16.81
CA SER A 52 25.81 24.53 -17.12
C SER A 52 26.62 23.93 -15.97
N GLY A 53 26.40 22.65 -15.70
CA GLY A 53 27.25 21.80 -14.88
C GLY A 53 26.60 20.42 -14.78
N THR A 54 27.36 19.35 -15.01
CA THR A 54 26.88 17.96 -15.11
C THR A 54 25.93 17.60 -13.96
N SER A 55 24.63 17.76 -14.23
CA SER A 55 23.55 17.47 -13.31
C SER A 55 23.19 16.01 -13.49
N PHE A 56 23.48 15.18 -12.49
CA PHE A 56 22.68 13.98 -12.30
C PHE A 56 21.24 14.46 -12.07
N ARG A 57 20.44 14.48 -13.14
CA ARG A 57 19.01 14.66 -13.00
C ARG A 57 18.52 13.47 -12.21
N VAL A 58 18.18 13.69 -10.94
CA VAL A 58 17.18 12.83 -10.29
C VAL A 58 15.95 12.99 -11.17
N THR A 59 15.72 12.01 -12.05
CA THR A 59 14.49 11.93 -12.82
C THR A 59 13.41 11.71 -11.78
N MET A 60 12.79 12.79 -11.30
CA MET A 60 11.59 12.71 -10.50
C MET A 60 10.59 11.95 -11.38
N THR A 61 10.33 10.70 -11.02
CA THR A 61 9.29 9.90 -11.67
C THR A 61 7.95 10.59 -11.42
N LEU A 62 7.04 10.49 -12.39
CA LEU A 62 5.81 11.29 -12.50
C LEU A 62 5.06 11.39 -11.16
N LEU A 63 4.99 10.29 -10.40
CA LEU A 63 4.23 10.22 -9.15
C LEU A 63 5.11 10.09 -7.89
N SER A 64 6.42 10.34 -7.97
CA SER A 64 7.34 10.22 -6.82
C SER A 64 6.95 10.94 -5.54
N PRO A 65 6.24 12.10 -5.56
CA PRO A 65 5.83 12.75 -4.32
C PRO A 65 4.64 12.10 -3.62
N TYR A 66 3.92 11.20 -4.30
CA TYR A 66 2.62 10.71 -3.84
C TYR A 66 2.71 9.35 -3.13
N ARG A 67 1.95 9.22 -2.03
CA ARG A 67 1.75 7.96 -1.30
C ARG A 67 0.37 7.38 -1.54
N VAL A 68 0.32 6.09 -1.84
CA VAL A 68 -0.89 5.33 -2.13
C VAL A 68 -1.05 4.21 -1.11
N LEU A 69 -2.22 4.10 -0.50
CA LEU A 69 -2.64 2.94 0.28
C LEU A 69 -3.46 2.03 -0.64
N ASP A 70 -3.01 0.78 -0.80
CA ASP A 70 -3.62 -0.20 -1.71
C ASP A 70 -4.23 -1.35 -0.91
N LEU A 71 -5.57 -1.32 -0.78
CA LEU A 71 -6.39 -2.32 -0.09
C LEU A 71 -7.05 -3.27 -1.10
N THR A 72 -6.55 -3.33 -2.33
CA THR A 72 -7.21 -4.10 -3.39
C THR A 72 -6.86 -5.58 -3.36
N ASP A 73 -7.86 -6.40 -3.68
CA ASP A 73 -7.69 -7.79 -4.10
C ASP A 73 -7.32 -7.88 -5.60
N ASP A 74 -7.49 -9.07 -6.19
CA ASP A 74 -7.24 -9.34 -7.61
C ASP A 74 -8.02 -8.43 -8.56
N ARG A 75 -9.15 -7.87 -8.13
CA ARG A 75 -9.96 -6.98 -8.98
C ARG A 75 -9.32 -5.60 -9.16
N GLY A 76 -8.46 -5.17 -8.24
CA GLY A 76 -7.86 -3.83 -8.26
C GLY A 76 -6.33 -3.79 -8.29
N HIS A 77 -5.64 -4.93 -8.13
CA HIS A 77 -4.19 -4.99 -7.93
C HIS A 77 -3.34 -4.35 -9.05
N LEU A 78 -3.90 -4.21 -10.26
CA LEU A 78 -3.28 -3.59 -11.42
C LEU A 78 -3.14 -2.07 -11.23
N ALA A 79 -4.10 -1.43 -10.56
CA ALA A 79 -4.06 0.00 -10.30
C ALA A 79 -2.86 0.37 -9.42
N GLY A 80 -2.71 -0.31 -8.27
CA GLY A 80 -1.56 -0.12 -7.39
C GLY A 80 -0.23 -0.43 -8.08
N PHE A 81 -0.17 -1.48 -8.91
CA PHE A 81 1.01 -1.79 -9.72
C PHE A 81 1.38 -0.64 -10.66
N ILE A 82 0.43 -0.11 -11.44
CA ILE A 82 0.69 1.00 -12.38
C ILE A 82 1.18 2.24 -11.62
N LEU A 83 0.56 2.59 -10.48
CA LEU A 83 0.96 3.74 -9.68
C LEU A 83 2.40 3.59 -9.15
N ALA A 84 2.77 2.41 -8.68
CA ALA A 84 4.15 2.11 -8.26
C ALA A 84 5.14 2.22 -9.43
N ARG A 85 4.76 1.74 -10.62
CA ARG A 85 5.58 1.83 -11.83
C ARG A 85 5.78 3.26 -12.33
N LEU A 86 4.82 4.15 -12.07
CA LEU A 86 4.93 5.59 -12.32
C LEU A 86 5.66 6.34 -11.19
N GLY A 87 6.06 5.62 -10.13
CA GLY A 87 6.97 6.09 -9.10
C GLY A 87 6.32 6.47 -7.76
N ALA A 88 5.02 6.27 -7.58
CA ALA A 88 4.37 6.50 -6.29
C ALA A 88 4.90 5.56 -5.20
N GLU A 89 4.92 6.01 -3.95
CA GLU A 89 5.09 5.10 -2.81
C GLU A 89 3.77 4.35 -2.58
N VAL A 90 3.72 3.10 -3.05
CA VAL A 90 2.53 2.27 -2.87
C VAL A 90 2.74 1.30 -1.71
N ILE A 91 1.83 1.35 -0.73
CA ILE A 91 1.80 0.49 0.44
C ILE A 91 0.55 -0.39 0.34
N ALA A 92 0.75 -1.68 0.07
CA ALA A 92 -0.31 -2.68 0.13
C ALA A 92 -0.69 -2.94 1.59
N ILE A 93 -1.96 -2.78 1.91
CA ILE A 93 -2.54 -3.08 3.22
C ILE A 93 -3.21 -4.45 3.09
N GLU A 94 -2.55 -5.48 3.62
CA GLU A 94 -2.99 -6.86 3.47
C GLU A 94 -3.69 -7.36 4.75
N PRO A 95 -4.76 -8.18 4.63
CA PRO A 95 -5.38 -8.77 5.81
C PRO A 95 -4.43 -9.79 6.48
N PRO A 96 -4.72 -10.23 7.71
CA PRO A 96 -3.98 -11.30 8.38
C PRO A 96 -3.77 -12.53 7.49
N GLY A 97 -2.52 -12.98 7.35
CA GLY A 97 -2.14 -14.07 6.44
C GLY A 97 -1.90 -13.63 4.99
N GLY A 98 -1.92 -12.33 4.72
CA GLY A 98 -1.61 -11.72 3.43
C GLY A 98 -2.75 -11.78 2.40
N SER A 99 -2.53 -11.08 1.29
CA SER A 99 -3.43 -11.00 0.15
C SER A 99 -3.82 -12.40 -0.36
N PRO A 100 -5.12 -12.66 -0.62
CA PRO A 100 -5.56 -13.92 -1.23
C PRO A 100 -4.83 -14.27 -2.54
N VAL A 101 -4.36 -13.25 -3.28
CA VAL A 101 -3.59 -13.42 -4.52
C VAL A 101 -2.31 -14.22 -4.31
N ARG A 102 -1.73 -14.21 -3.10
CA ARG A 102 -0.55 -15.04 -2.75
C ARG A 102 -0.79 -16.53 -2.88
N ARG A 103 -2.07 -16.96 -2.88
CA ARG A 103 -2.50 -18.36 -3.03
C ARG A 103 -3.01 -18.67 -4.44
N LEU A 104 -2.91 -17.74 -5.39
CA LEU A 104 -3.30 -17.95 -6.78
C LEU A 104 -2.12 -18.39 -7.61
N GLY A 105 -2.26 -19.49 -8.35
CA GLY A 105 -1.25 -19.94 -9.29
C GLY A 105 -1.09 -18.99 -10.50
N PRO A 106 -0.07 -19.23 -11.35
CA PRO A 106 0.93 -20.29 -11.23
C PRO A 106 1.92 -20.04 -10.08
N PHE A 107 2.58 -21.10 -9.60
CA PHE A 107 3.56 -21.04 -8.52
C PHE A 107 4.97 -21.30 -9.05
N ASP A 108 5.98 -20.66 -8.47
CA ASP A 108 7.39 -21.00 -8.73
C ASP A 108 7.84 -22.25 -7.95
N ALA A 109 9.10 -22.63 -8.11
CA ALA A 109 9.68 -23.81 -7.45
C ALA A 109 9.70 -23.72 -5.91
N SER A 110 9.60 -22.52 -5.34
CA SER A 110 9.51 -22.30 -3.89
C SER A 110 8.07 -22.34 -3.37
N GLY A 111 7.08 -22.43 -4.26
CA GLY A 111 5.66 -22.35 -3.92
C GLY A 111 5.12 -20.93 -3.85
N ALA A 112 5.89 -19.91 -4.25
CA ALA A 112 5.43 -18.53 -4.27
C ALA A 112 4.57 -18.26 -5.51
N SER A 113 3.47 -17.52 -5.33
CA SER A 113 2.57 -17.14 -6.43
C SER A 113 3.25 -16.17 -7.40
N LEU A 114 3.35 -16.59 -8.68
CA LEU A 114 3.82 -15.75 -9.78
C LEU A 114 2.80 -14.65 -10.13
N THR A 115 1.52 -14.89 -9.86
CA THR A 115 0.46 -13.87 -10.00
C THR A 115 0.68 -12.75 -9.01
N HIS A 116 0.85 -13.08 -7.72
CA HIS A 116 1.19 -12.09 -6.71
C HIS A 116 2.51 -11.39 -7.03
N ALA A 117 3.57 -12.14 -7.36
CA ALA A 117 4.85 -11.56 -7.73
C ALA A 117 4.73 -10.60 -8.93
N SER A 118 3.78 -10.81 -9.83
CA SER A 118 3.60 -9.95 -11.00
C SER A 118 3.06 -8.57 -10.64
N TYR A 119 2.02 -8.52 -9.80
CA TYR A 119 1.32 -7.28 -9.48
C TYR A 119 1.80 -6.62 -8.18
N ALA A 120 2.46 -7.35 -7.28
CA ALA A 120 3.04 -6.78 -6.06
C ALA A 120 4.39 -6.09 -6.28
N ARG A 121 5.03 -6.30 -7.44
CA ARG A 121 6.33 -5.70 -7.77
C ARG A 121 6.30 -4.17 -7.64
N GLY A 122 7.23 -3.63 -6.85
CA GLY A 122 7.36 -2.19 -6.61
C GLY A 122 6.50 -1.66 -5.46
N LYS A 123 5.63 -2.49 -4.87
CA LYS A 123 4.85 -2.12 -3.68
C LYS A 123 5.57 -2.54 -2.40
N ARG A 124 5.40 -1.75 -1.34
CA ARG A 124 5.63 -2.20 0.05
C ARG A 124 4.37 -2.91 0.54
N SER A 125 4.49 -3.74 1.56
CA SER A 125 3.35 -4.46 2.14
C SER A 125 3.39 -4.40 3.66
N VAL A 126 2.22 -4.24 4.27
CA VAL A 126 2.01 -4.34 5.71
C VAL A 126 0.75 -5.16 5.96
N GLU A 127 0.84 -6.07 6.92
CA GLU A 127 -0.31 -6.83 7.40
C GLU A 127 -1.09 -5.99 8.41
N LEU A 128 -2.40 -5.83 8.20
CA LEU A 128 -3.29 -5.03 9.03
C LEU A 128 -4.73 -5.57 9.00
N ASP A 129 -5.28 -5.87 10.17
CA ASP A 129 -6.68 -6.30 10.31
C ASP A 129 -7.63 -5.10 10.51
N ILE A 130 -8.10 -4.54 9.40
CA ILE A 130 -9.00 -3.38 9.41
C ILE A 130 -10.40 -3.68 9.99
N ALA A 131 -10.74 -4.95 10.22
CA ALA A 131 -12.01 -5.32 10.86
C ALA A 131 -11.98 -5.13 12.38
N THR A 132 -10.80 -4.94 12.96
CA THR A 132 -10.63 -4.57 14.37
C THR A 132 -10.65 -3.04 14.53
N GLU A 133 -11.07 -2.57 15.71
CA GLU A 133 -11.03 -1.14 16.03
C GLU A 133 -9.61 -0.57 15.93
N ASP A 134 -8.63 -1.27 16.52
CA ASP A 134 -7.20 -0.92 16.46
C ASP A 134 -6.68 -0.87 15.01
N GLY A 135 -7.07 -1.83 14.18
CA GLY A 135 -6.62 -1.86 12.79
C GLY A 135 -7.28 -0.80 11.92
N ALA A 136 -8.56 -0.50 12.15
CA ALA A 136 -9.22 0.63 11.53
C ALA A 136 -8.56 1.96 11.94
N ASP A 137 -8.22 2.14 13.21
CA ASP A 137 -7.50 3.31 13.71
C ASP A 137 -6.10 3.44 13.11
N ALA A 138 -5.37 2.34 12.99
CA ALA A 138 -4.09 2.32 12.32
C ALA A 138 -4.21 2.72 10.83
N LEU A 139 -5.26 2.25 10.13
CA LEU A 139 -5.50 2.67 8.75
C LEU A 139 -5.83 4.17 8.65
N ARG A 140 -6.63 4.72 9.58
CA ARG A 140 -6.90 6.16 9.66
C ARG A 140 -5.61 6.96 9.82
N GLN A 141 -4.69 6.50 10.66
CA GLN A 141 -3.38 7.14 10.84
C GLN A 141 -2.53 7.10 9.58
N LEU A 142 -2.55 5.99 8.84
CA LEU A 142 -1.88 5.89 7.54
C LEU A 142 -2.51 6.85 6.52
N ALA A 143 -3.84 6.91 6.46
CA ALA A 143 -4.60 7.75 5.55
C ALA A 143 -4.38 9.25 5.79
N ALA A 144 -4.12 9.67 7.03
CA ALA A 144 -3.76 11.04 7.37
C ALA A 144 -2.48 11.53 6.66
N GLY A 145 -1.59 10.61 6.27
CA GLY A 145 -0.33 10.91 5.58
C GLY A 145 -0.24 10.35 4.16
N ALA A 146 -1.37 9.96 3.57
CA ALA A 146 -1.45 9.43 2.20
C ALA A 146 -2.15 10.43 1.26
N ASP A 147 -1.93 10.28 -0.05
CA ASP A 147 -2.56 11.10 -1.08
C ASP A 147 -3.70 10.36 -1.78
N VAL A 148 -3.58 9.03 -1.86
CA VAL A 148 -4.58 8.16 -2.50
C VAL A 148 -4.83 6.94 -1.64
N LEU A 149 -6.10 6.54 -1.52
CA LEU A 149 -6.51 5.22 -1.05
C LEU A 149 -7.29 4.54 -2.17
N ILE A 150 -6.87 3.32 -2.55
CA ILE A 150 -7.59 2.47 -3.48
C ILE A 150 -8.05 1.19 -2.77
N GLU A 151 -9.29 0.80 -2.97
CA GLU A 151 -9.89 -0.35 -2.29
C GLU A 151 -10.86 -1.10 -3.21
N SER A 152 -11.07 -2.40 -2.95
CA SER A 152 -12.02 -3.23 -3.68
C SER A 152 -13.00 -3.99 -2.76
N ALA A 153 -13.30 -3.45 -1.58
CA ALA A 153 -14.26 -4.04 -0.68
C ALA A 153 -15.68 -4.08 -1.28
N LEU A 154 -16.53 -4.94 -0.71
CA LEU A 154 -17.95 -4.96 -1.06
C LEU A 154 -18.60 -3.60 -0.75
N PRO A 155 -19.62 -3.18 -1.52
CA PRO A 155 -20.27 -1.89 -1.29
C PRO A 155 -20.75 -1.73 0.15
N GLY A 156 -20.39 -0.60 0.76
CA GLY A 156 -20.71 -0.26 2.15
C GLY A 156 -19.79 -0.89 3.21
N HIS A 157 -18.90 -1.84 2.87
CA HIS A 157 -18.03 -2.48 3.86
C HIS A 157 -17.07 -1.48 4.53
N MET A 158 -16.34 -0.69 3.74
CA MET A 158 -15.44 0.34 4.28
C MET A 158 -16.19 1.36 5.16
N ALA A 159 -17.39 1.77 4.74
CA ALA A 159 -18.23 2.67 5.52
C ALA A 159 -18.67 2.04 6.86
N SER A 160 -19.00 0.74 6.87
CA SER A 160 -19.37 0.02 8.10
C SER A 160 -18.23 -0.06 9.13
N LEU A 161 -16.98 0.07 8.68
CA LEU A 161 -15.79 0.12 9.54
C LEU A 161 -15.39 1.56 9.92
N GLY A 162 -16.15 2.58 9.49
CA GLY A 162 -15.78 3.99 9.66
C GLY A 162 -14.53 4.36 8.85
N LEU A 163 -14.34 3.71 7.71
CA LEU A 163 -13.24 3.91 6.74
C LEU A 163 -13.77 4.26 5.35
N GLY A 164 -15.04 4.68 5.28
CA GLY A 164 -15.65 5.18 4.04
C GLY A 164 -15.14 6.58 3.67
N PRO A 165 -15.45 7.06 2.45
CA PRO A 165 -14.97 8.34 1.95
C PRO A 165 -15.26 9.52 2.89
N ASP A 166 -16.47 9.60 3.45
CA ASP A 166 -16.87 10.70 4.33
C ASP A 166 -16.03 10.73 5.62
N ALA A 167 -15.88 9.58 6.29
CA ALA A 167 -15.08 9.47 7.51
C ALA A 167 -13.59 9.74 7.25
N LEU A 168 -13.06 9.31 6.10
CA LEU A 168 -11.69 9.59 5.72
C LEU A 168 -11.45 11.06 5.33
N ALA A 169 -12.46 11.72 4.76
CA ALA A 169 -12.39 13.15 4.43
C ALA A 169 -12.30 14.03 5.69
N GLU A 170 -12.90 13.62 6.81
CA GLU A 170 -12.74 14.29 8.10
C GLU A 170 -11.29 14.25 8.61
N ILE A 171 -10.56 13.19 8.28
CA ILE A 171 -9.15 12.99 8.69
C ILE A 171 -8.20 13.69 7.71
N ASN A 172 -8.43 13.49 6.41
CA ASN A 172 -7.61 14.04 5.35
C ASN A 172 -8.50 14.50 4.18
N PRO A 173 -8.89 15.78 4.14
CA PRO A 173 -9.78 16.31 3.10
C PRO A 173 -9.12 16.39 1.71
N ALA A 174 -7.79 16.16 1.61
CA ALA A 174 -7.07 16.09 0.35
C ALA A 174 -6.91 14.64 -0.17
N LEU A 175 -7.33 13.63 0.59
CA LEU A 175 -7.23 12.22 0.21
C LEU A 175 -8.15 11.91 -0.97
N VAL A 176 -7.58 11.33 -2.03
CA VAL A 176 -8.37 10.76 -3.13
C VAL A 176 -8.73 9.32 -2.76
N VAL A 177 -10.03 9.03 -2.59
CA VAL A 177 -10.53 7.69 -2.32
C VAL A 177 -11.12 7.10 -3.60
N THR A 178 -10.62 5.95 -4.05
CA THR A 178 -11.11 5.23 -5.23
C THR A 178 -11.62 3.84 -4.84
N SER A 179 -12.91 3.61 -5.07
CA SER A 179 -13.56 2.31 -4.87
C SER A 179 -13.67 1.53 -6.17
N ILE A 180 -13.08 0.34 -6.24
CA ILE A 180 -13.14 -0.58 -7.38
C ILE A 180 -14.15 -1.68 -7.07
N SER A 181 -15.32 -1.62 -7.70
CA SER A 181 -16.41 -2.58 -7.50
C SER A 181 -17.02 -2.97 -8.85
N SER A 182 -17.57 -4.17 -8.95
CA SER A 182 -18.02 -4.73 -10.23
C SER A 182 -19.21 -3.98 -10.85
N PHE A 183 -20.13 -3.49 -10.02
CA PHE A 183 -21.34 -2.78 -10.46
C PHE A 183 -21.48 -1.38 -9.87
N GLY A 184 -20.42 -0.85 -9.25
CA GLY A 184 -20.45 0.41 -8.51
C GLY A 184 -20.89 0.26 -7.05
N GLN A 185 -20.73 1.34 -6.29
CA GLN A 185 -21.09 1.40 -4.86
C GLN A 185 -22.60 1.61 -4.62
N THR A 186 -23.37 1.91 -5.67
CA THR A 186 -24.80 2.24 -5.58
C THR A 186 -25.61 1.59 -6.70
N GLY A 187 -26.94 1.60 -6.55
CA GLY A 187 -27.87 1.05 -7.54
C GLY A 187 -28.27 -0.41 -7.28
N PRO A 188 -29.26 -0.93 -8.04
CA PRO A 188 -29.92 -2.21 -7.75
C PRO A 188 -29.02 -3.43 -7.91
N LYS A 189 -27.87 -3.30 -8.58
CA LYS A 189 -26.91 -4.38 -8.83
C LYS A 189 -25.63 -4.27 -8.00
N ALA A 190 -25.50 -3.27 -7.12
CA ALA A 190 -24.26 -3.02 -6.37
C ALA A 190 -23.76 -4.27 -5.62
N HIS A 191 -24.69 -5.08 -5.09
CA HIS A 191 -24.37 -6.28 -4.30
C HIS A 191 -24.38 -7.59 -5.11
N TRP A 192 -24.40 -7.54 -6.44
CA TRP A 192 -24.33 -8.75 -7.25
C TRP A 192 -22.92 -9.31 -7.26
N ALA A 193 -22.81 -10.64 -7.17
CA ALA A 193 -21.56 -11.33 -7.44
C ALA A 193 -21.16 -11.14 -8.91
N ALA A 194 -19.87 -11.00 -9.18
CA ALA A 194 -19.34 -10.87 -10.52
C ALA A 194 -18.01 -11.59 -10.64
N THR A 195 -17.74 -12.03 -11.85
CA THR A 195 -16.43 -12.41 -12.36
C THR A 195 -16.08 -11.51 -13.53
N ASP A 196 -14.83 -11.57 -13.98
CA ASP A 196 -14.41 -10.92 -15.23
C ASP A 196 -15.13 -11.53 -16.47
N LEU A 197 -15.58 -12.79 -16.36
CA LEU A 197 -16.35 -13.54 -17.35
C LEU A 197 -17.87 -13.41 -17.10
#